data_AF-A0A8T2P7A6-F1
#
_entry.id   AF-A0A8T2P7A6-F1
#
_cell.length_a   1.000
_cell.length_b   1.000
_cell.length_c   1.000
_cell.angle_alpha   90.00
_cell.angle_beta   90.00
_cell.angle_gamma   90.00
#
_symmetry.space_group_name_H-M   'P 1'
#
loop_
_entity.id
_entity.type
_entity.pdbx_description
1 polymer ?
#
loop_
_entity_poly.entity_id
_entity_poly.type
_entity_poly.pdbx_seq_one_letter_code
_entity_poly.pdbx_strand_id
1 'polypeptide(L)'
;MLQQESESTSQNSCDPVMHRHRPASEKTQDISHLLASIFKDLYTAEVIGKDRVASLTKSRRGGNSYHDTYVAELQQVHLEYNQRTSDADTLEKHILQARLQATAKEELVHNSIVEEVGEVYHQLGLPPEDYITEQARPITAPRGKSTPGFSKPTISFNKHISTQPLDDGYTVIPSPDRILQDMLEMSEETMTLLSSSECRSSSRGKSTQ
;
A
#
# COMPACT_ATOMS: atom_id res chain seq x y z
N MET A 1 78.15 -27.67 16.24
CA MET A 1 77.84 -28.84 17.10
C MET A 1 77.04 -28.32 18.27
N LEU A 2 75.82 -28.83 18.43
CA LEU A 2 74.81 -28.37 19.38
C LEU A 2 75.20 -28.70 20.83
N GLN A 3 74.95 -27.73 21.72
CA GLN A 3 74.96 -27.89 23.18
C GLN A 3 73.60 -28.36 23.69
N GLN A 4 73.66 -28.96 24.86
CA GLN A 4 72.70 -29.79 25.57
C GLN A 4 71.76 -28.98 26.48
N GLU A 5 70.57 -29.54 26.70
CA GLU A 5 69.66 -29.41 27.86
C GLU A 5 69.01 -28.07 28.22
N SER A 6 67.68 -28.08 28.29
CA SER A 6 66.97 -27.82 29.55
C SER A 6 65.53 -28.30 29.46
N GLU A 7 65.25 -29.39 30.14
CA GLU A 7 63.91 -29.83 30.51
C GLU A 7 63.45 -28.96 31.68
N SER A 8 62.31 -28.27 31.55
CA SER A 8 61.65 -27.56 32.66
C SER A 8 60.14 -27.79 32.60
N THR A 9 59.75 -28.81 33.35
CA THR A 9 58.61 -28.90 34.27
C THR A 9 57.33 -28.07 34.00
N SER A 10 56.24 -28.83 33.90
CA SER A 10 54.88 -28.52 34.36
C SER A 10 54.10 -27.40 33.66
N GLN A 11 53.04 -27.82 32.96
CA GLN A 11 51.71 -27.53 33.46
C GLN A 11 50.70 -28.56 32.98
N ASN A 12 50.19 -29.32 33.94
CA ASN A 12 48.98 -30.11 33.83
C ASN A 12 47.82 -29.18 33.50
N SER A 13 47.47 -29.03 32.23
CA SER A 13 46.09 -28.73 31.85
C SER A 13 45.43 -30.05 31.51
N CYS A 14 45.01 -30.75 32.56
CA CYS A 14 43.92 -31.72 32.42
C CYS A 14 42.67 -30.88 32.12
N ASP A 15 42.55 -30.42 30.89
CA ASP A 15 41.27 -29.98 30.38
C ASP A 15 40.36 -31.20 30.48
N PRO A 16 39.22 -31.12 31.18
CA PRO A 16 38.29 -32.23 31.20
C PRO A 16 37.96 -32.56 29.75
N VAL A 17 38.11 -33.83 29.37
CA VAL A 17 37.60 -34.35 28.11
C VAL A 17 36.10 -34.12 28.16
N MET A 18 35.67 -32.96 27.69
CA MET A 18 34.28 -32.61 27.52
C MET A 18 33.76 -33.67 26.55
N HIS A 19 32.95 -34.61 27.06
CA HIS A 19 32.13 -35.48 26.23
C HIS A 19 31.15 -34.59 25.47
N ARG A 20 31.65 -33.91 24.43
CA ARG A 20 30.84 -33.31 23.40
C ARG A 20 30.25 -34.49 22.67
N HIS A 21 29.03 -34.83 23.05
CA HIS A 21 28.18 -35.69 22.24
C HIS A 21 28.20 -35.09 20.84
N ARG A 22 28.98 -35.71 19.94
CA ARG A 22 28.81 -35.52 18.51
C ARG A 22 27.32 -35.77 18.27
N PRO A 23 26.60 -34.85 17.61
CA PRO A 23 25.21 -35.11 17.28
C PRO A 23 25.13 -36.50 16.65
N ALA A 24 24.24 -37.35 17.16
CA ALA A 24 24.10 -38.73 16.69
C ALA A 24 23.64 -38.81 15.22
N SER A 25 23.35 -37.66 14.60
CA SER A 25 22.93 -37.50 13.22
C SER A 25 23.93 -36.61 12.48
N GLU A 26 24.38 -37.07 11.32
CA GLU A 26 25.16 -36.28 10.35
C GLU A 26 24.35 -35.14 9.72
N LYS A 27 23.03 -35.13 9.96
CA LYS A 27 22.08 -34.13 9.48
C LYS A 27 21.89 -33.02 10.51
N THR A 28 21.99 -31.77 10.07
CA THR A 28 21.64 -30.58 10.86
C THR A 28 20.25 -30.75 11.50
N GLN A 29 20.15 -30.50 12.80
CA GLN A 29 18.86 -30.53 13.50
C GLN A 29 18.00 -29.35 13.02
N ASP A 30 16.93 -29.64 12.29
CA ASP A 30 16.00 -28.61 11.85
C ASP A 30 15.11 -28.16 13.02
N ILE A 31 15.41 -26.98 13.57
CA ILE A 31 14.64 -26.34 14.63
C ILE A 31 13.60 -25.35 14.10
N SER A 32 13.40 -25.26 12.78
CA SER A 32 12.49 -24.28 12.16
C SER A 32 11.06 -24.37 12.68
N HIS A 33 10.59 -25.59 12.96
CA HIS A 33 9.26 -25.81 13.52
C HIS A 33 9.11 -25.22 14.93
N LEU A 34 10.14 -25.32 15.78
CA LEU A 34 10.15 -24.73 17.11
C LEU A 34 10.16 -23.20 17.03
N LEU A 35 11.00 -22.65 16.15
CA LEU A 35 11.08 -21.20 15.91
C LEU A 35 9.78 -20.65 15.32
N ALA A 36 9.15 -21.37 14.39
CA ALA A 36 7.84 -21.01 13.85
C ALA A 36 6.71 -21.19 14.87
N SER A 37 6.87 -22.06 15.88
CA SER A 37 5.88 -22.24 16.94
C SER A 37 5.97 -21.15 18.02
N ILE A 38 7.19 -20.74 18.39
CA ILE A 38 7.41 -19.74 19.46
C ILE A 38 7.34 -18.32 18.89
N PHE A 39 7.94 -18.10 17.72
CA PHE A 39 8.12 -16.79 17.10
C PHE A 39 7.41 -16.71 15.76
N LYS A 40 6.23 -17.30 15.65
CA LYS A 40 5.50 -17.52 14.39
C LYS A 40 5.59 -16.34 13.42
N ASP A 41 5.07 -15.19 13.78
CA ASP A 41 4.97 -14.06 12.85
C ASP A 41 6.34 -13.50 12.49
N LEU A 42 7.24 -13.39 13.47
CA LEU A 42 8.60 -12.88 13.26
C LEU A 42 9.43 -13.83 12.38
N TYR A 43 9.45 -15.12 12.71
CA TYR A 43 10.23 -16.13 11.99
C TYR A 43 9.68 -16.37 10.58
N THR A 44 8.35 -16.51 10.45
CA THR A 44 7.73 -16.77 9.14
C THR A 44 7.75 -15.55 8.23
N ALA A 45 7.68 -14.31 8.76
CA ALA A 45 7.80 -13.10 7.95
C ALA A 45 9.25 -12.75 7.61
N GLU A 46 10.17 -12.80 8.58
CA GLU A 46 11.54 -12.31 8.37
C GLU A 46 12.53 -13.34 7.85
N VAL A 47 12.40 -14.60 8.29
CA VAL A 47 13.35 -15.67 7.91
C VAL A 47 12.84 -16.43 6.70
N ILE A 48 11.57 -16.83 6.72
CA ILE A 48 10.94 -17.57 5.60
C ILE A 48 10.32 -16.61 4.58
N GLY A 49 9.78 -15.47 5.03
CA GLY A 49 8.98 -14.57 4.20
C GLY A 49 9.78 -13.86 3.11
N LYS A 50 11.06 -13.52 3.37
CA LYS A 50 11.93 -12.81 2.42
C LYS A 50 12.12 -13.54 1.09
N ASP A 51 12.26 -14.87 1.12
CA ASP A 51 12.43 -15.71 -0.09
C ASP A 51 11.26 -16.67 -0.27
N ARG A 52 10.06 -16.33 0.23
CA ARG A 52 8.93 -17.27 0.27
C ARG A 52 8.52 -17.74 -1.12
N VAL A 53 8.42 -16.81 -2.07
CA VAL A 53 8.05 -17.11 -3.46
C VAL A 53 9.10 -17.99 -4.13
N ALA A 54 10.39 -17.65 -4.05
CA ALA A 54 11.42 -18.46 -4.71
C ALA A 54 11.61 -19.82 -4.01
N SER A 55 11.41 -19.89 -2.69
CA SER A 55 11.40 -21.15 -1.94
C SER A 55 10.26 -22.06 -2.40
N LEU A 56 9.06 -21.51 -2.66
CA LEU A 56 7.92 -22.27 -3.20
C LEU A 56 8.15 -22.74 -4.64
N THR A 57 8.84 -21.94 -5.45
CA THR A 57 9.27 -22.37 -6.79
C THR A 57 10.27 -23.53 -6.70
N LYS A 58 11.23 -23.47 -5.76
CA LYS A 58 12.27 -24.50 -5.55
C LYS A 58 11.73 -25.78 -4.91
N SER A 59 10.73 -25.69 -4.04
CA SER A 59 10.16 -26.84 -3.30
C SER A 59 9.24 -27.71 -4.14
N ARG A 60 9.10 -27.44 -5.44
CA ARG A 60 8.26 -28.19 -6.38
C ARG A 60 8.67 -29.67 -6.39
N ARG A 61 7.92 -30.50 -5.67
CA ARG A 61 8.12 -31.95 -5.59
C ARG A 61 6.91 -32.67 -6.19
N GLY A 62 7.06 -33.12 -7.43
CA GLY A 62 5.97 -33.71 -8.22
C GLY A 62 5.19 -32.68 -9.04
N GLY A 63 4.41 -33.14 -10.02
CA GLY A 63 3.59 -32.28 -10.87
C GLY A 63 2.22 -32.04 -10.25
N ASN A 64 2.13 -31.08 -9.32
CA ASN A 64 0.85 -30.65 -8.76
C ASN A 64 0.38 -29.37 -9.46
N SER A 65 -0.66 -29.48 -10.28
CA SER A 65 -1.24 -28.35 -11.04
C SER A 65 -1.65 -27.17 -10.14
N TYR A 66 -2.23 -27.45 -8.96
CA TYR A 66 -2.65 -26.41 -8.02
C TYR A 66 -1.47 -25.63 -7.44
N HIS A 67 -0.35 -26.31 -7.17
CA HIS A 67 0.87 -25.65 -6.71
C HIS A 67 1.41 -24.69 -7.77
N ASP A 68 1.43 -25.15 -9.02
CA ASP A 68 1.93 -24.35 -10.14
C ASP A 68 1.07 -23.09 -10.36
N THR A 69 -0.27 -23.21 -10.29
CA THR A 69 -1.17 -22.03 -10.38
C THR A 69 -1.01 -21.08 -9.20
N TYR A 70 -0.97 -21.61 -7.97
CA TYR A 70 -0.82 -20.79 -6.77
C TYR A 70 0.49 -20.00 -6.76
N VAL A 71 1.61 -20.65 -7.12
CA VAL A 71 2.91 -19.97 -7.17
C VAL A 71 2.94 -18.90 -8.27
N ALA A 72 2.30 -19.15 -9.42
CA ALA A 72 2.20 -18.18 -10.51
C ALA A 72 1.40 -16.93 -10.09
N GLU A 73 0.24 -17.10 -9.46
CA GLU A 73 -0.57 -15.98 -8.92
C GLU A 73 0.21 -15.20 -7.87
N LEU A 74 0.91 -15.90 -6.97
CA LEU A 74 1.72 -15.26 -5.93
C LEU A 74 2.87 -14.43 -6.55
N GLN A 75 3.54 -14.96 -7.57
CA GLN A 75 4.58 -14.23 -8.32
C GLN A 75 4.01 -12.97 -8.99
N GLN A 76 2.83 -13.07 -9.60
CA GLN A 76 2.16 -11.94 -10.23
C GLN A 76 1.84 -10.83 -9.24
N VAL A 77 1.26 -11.16 -8.08
CA VAL A 77 0.95 -10.17 -7.04
C VAL A 77 2.21 -9.49 -6.53
N HIS A 78 3.30 -10.24 -6.33
CA HIS A 78 4.58 -9.66 -5.91
C HIS A 78 5.19 -8.72 -6.96
N LEU A 79 5.09 -9.07 -8.25
CA LEU A 79 5.55 -8.22 -9.33
C LEU A 79 4.77 -6.90 -9.36
N GLU A 80 3.45 -6.97 -9.27
CA GLU A 80 2.58 -5.80 -9.27
C GLU A 80 2.85 -4.90 -8.05
N TYR A 81 3.01 -5.48 -6.86
CA TYR A 81 3.34 -4.72 -5.66
C TYR A 81 4.66 -3.95 -5.82
N ASN A 82 5.71 -4.63 -6.31
CA ASN A 82 7.02 -4.00 -6.51
C ASN A 82 6.95 -2.89 -7.57
N GLN A 83 6.19 -3.11 -8.64
CA GLN A 83 5.98 -2.11 -9.68
C GLN A 83 5.29 -0.86 -9.11
N ARG A 84 4.17 -1.02 -8.40
CA ARG A 84 3.45 0.10 -7.77
C ARG A 84 4.31 0.85 -6.76
N THR A 85 5.17 0.14 -6.04
CA THR A 85 6.12 0.75 -5.09
C THR A 85 7.12 1.64 -5.84
N SER A 86 7.72 1.14 -6.92
CA SER A 86 8.65 1.93 -7.76
C SER A 86 7.97 3.13 -8.44
N ASP A 87 6.73 2.97 -8.88
CA ASP A 87 5.95 4.05 -9.50
C ASP A 87 5.67 5.16 -8.47
N ALA A 88 5.33 4.78 -7.24
CA ALA A 88 5.12 5.73 -6.14
C ALA A 88 6.41 6.50 -5.79
N ASP A 89 7.55 5.82 -5.69
CA ASP A 89 8.86 6.45 -5.43
C ASP A 89 9.21 7.48 -6.52
N THR A 90 8.92 7.15 -7.77
CA THR A 90 9.16 8.04 -8.92
C THR A 90 8.25 9.27 -8.86
N LEU A 91 6.97 9.07 -8.54
CA LEU A 91 6.01 10.17 -8.40
C LEU A 91 6.36 11.09 -7.24
N GLU A 92 6.77 10.55 -6.10
CA GLU A 92 7.20 11.32 -4.93
C GLU A 92 8.36 12.25 -5.30
N LYS A 93 9.38 11.72 -5.97
CA LYS A 93 10.50 12.51 -6.48
C LYS A 93 10.04 13.67 -7.37
N HIS A 94 9.11 13.41 -8.30
CA HIS A 94 8.59 14.46 -9.19
C HIS A 94 7.79 15.52 -8.45
N ILE A 95 6.95 15.13 -7.49
CA ILE A 95 6.18 16.08 -6.67
C ILE A 95 7.13 16.97 -5.87
N LEU A 96 8.15 16.39 -5.23
CA LEU A 96 9.14 17.13 -4.48
C LEU A 96 9.89 18.12 -5.38
N GLN A 97 10.35 17.66 -6.55
CA GLN A 97 11.04 18.53 -7.51
C GLN A 97 10.15 19.66 -8.04
N ALA A 98 8.89 19.36 -8.38
CA ALA A 98 7.94 20.36 -8.84
C ALA A 98 7.67 21.43 -7.76
N ARG A 99 7.58 21.02 -6.49
CA ARG A 99 7.45 21.94 -5.37
C ARG A 99 8.67 22.83 -5.22
N LEU A 100 9.88 22.26 -5.22
CA LEU A 100 11.12 23.02 -5.16
C LEU A 100 11.19 24.07 -6.29
N GLN A 101 10.83 23.68 -7.51
CA GLN A 101 10.83 24.58 -8.66
C GLN A 101 9.74 25.65 -8.58
N ALA A 102 8.55 25.32 -8.08
CA ALA A 102 7.46 26.27 -7.90
C ALA A 102 7.84 27.35 -6.86
N THR A 103 8.38 26.93 -5.71
CA THR A 103 8.88 27.84 -4.67
C THR A 103 10.01 28.72 -5.19
N ALA A 104 11.01 28.15 -5.87
CA ALA A 104 12.10 28.94 -6.43
C ALA A 104 11.61 29.98 -7.46
N LYS A 105 10.61 29.64 -8.29
CA LYS A 105 10.01 30.59 -9.24
C LYS A 105 9.18 31.67 -8.55
N GLU A 106 8.42 31.31 -7.53
CA GLU A 106 7.64 32.25 -6.73
C GLU A 106 8.56 33.27 -6.02
N GLU A 107 9.67 32.80 -5.43
CA GLU A 107 10.67 33.69 -4.81
C GLU A 107 11.27 34.67 -5.83
N LEU A 108 11.61 34.21 -7.04
CA LEU A 108 12.12 35.10 -8.09
C LEU A 108 11.12 36.18 -8.48
N VAL A 109 9.85 35.81 -8.68
CA VAL A 109 8.78 36.76 -9.02
C VAL A 109 8.52 37.73 -7.87
N HIS A 110 8.47 37.22 -6.64
CA HIS A 110 8.28 38.04 -5.45
C HIS A 110 9.40 39.06 -5.30
N ASN A 111 10.66 38.64 -5.39
CA ASN A 111 11.80 39.53 -5.27
C ASN A 111 11.83 40.62 -6.36
N SER A 112 11.49 40.27 -7.61
CA SER A 112 11.38 41.26 -8.69
C SER A 112 10.29 42.29 -8.44
N ILE A 113 9.12 41.87 -7.92
CA ILE A 113 8.01 42.79 -7.60
C ILE A 113 8.36 43.66 -6.39
N VAL A 114 8.97 43.07 -5.36
CA VAL A 114 9.42 43.80 -4.18
C VAL A 114 10.51 44.82 -4.55
N GLU A 115 11.41 44.51 -5.48
CA GLU A 115 12.39 45.49 -5.97
C GLU A 115 11.74 46.61 -6.79
N GLU A 116 10.83 46.27 -7.72
CA GLU A 116 10.17 47.26 -8.60
C GLU A 116 9.19 48.17 -7.84
N VAL A 117 8.33 47.59 -7.01
CA VAL A 117 7.24 48.31 -6.33
C VAL A 117 7.64 48.71 -4.91
N GLY A 118 8.63 48.06 -4.30
CA GLY A 118 9.13 48.38 -2.96
C GLY A 118 9.51 49.84 -2.82
N GLU A 119 10.25 50.40 -3.77
CA GLU A 119 10.61 51.83 -3.76
C GLU A 119 9.38 52.74 -3.76
N VAL A 120 8.33 52.38 -4.50
CA VAL A 120 7.05 53.10 -4.51
C VAL A 120 6.36 53.00 -3.14
N TYR A 121 6.40 51.85 -2.47
CA TYR A 121 5.85 51.69 -1.11
C TYR A 121 6.56 52.58 -0.09
N HIS A 122 7.89 52.72 -0.18
CA HIS A 122 8.67 53.63 0.66
C HIS A 122 8.33 55.11 0.36
N GLN A 123 8.10 55.46 -0.90
CA GLN A 123 7.73 56.82 -1.32
C GLN A 123 6.31 57.22 -0.88
N LEU A 124 5.39 56.25 -0.76
CA LEU A 124 4.01 56.47 -0.32
C LEU A 124 3.87 56.75 1.18
N GLY A 125 4.99 56.78 1.93
CA GLY A 125 4.99 57.09 3.36
C GLY A 125 4.26 56.05 4.21
N LEU A 126 4.11 54.84 3.68
CA LEU A 126 3.52 53.73 4.43
C LEU A 126 4.48 53.33 5.56
N PRO A 127 3.97 53.03 6.77
CA PRO A 127 4.82 52.69 7.90
C PRO A 127 5.67 51.45 7.57
N PRO A 128 7.00 51.45 7.83
CA PRO A 128 7.84 50.25 7.78
C PRO A 128 7.18 49.02 8.42
N GLU A 129 7.34 47.85 7.81
CA GLU A 129 6.67 46.60 8.24
C GLU A 129 7.01 46.19 9.69
N ASP A 130 8.05 46.79 10.29
CA ASP A 130 8.51 46.57 11.66
C ASP A 130 7.54 47.06 12.77
N TYR A 131 6.50 47.85 12.44
CA TYR A 131 5.51 48.26 13.45
C TYR A 131 4.44 47.20 13.72
N ILE A 132 4.37 46.13 12.91
CA ILE A 132 3.47 45.00 13.16
C ILE A 132 4.20 43.99 14.05
N THR A 133 4.38 44.34 15.32
CA THR A 133 4.95 43.42 16.34
C THR A 133 3.99 42.28 16.69
N GLU A 134 2.74 42.34 16.23
CA GLU A 134 1.78 41.25 16.33
C GLU A 134 2.09 40.23 15.22
N GLN A 135 2.92 39.25 15.55
CA GLN A 135 2.98 37.99 14.81
C GLN A 135 1.54 37.51 14.65
N ALA A 136 1.01 37.57 13.42
CA ALA A 136 -0.37 37.24 13.12
C ALA A 136 -0.65 35.85 13.70
N ARG A 137 -1.44 35.81 14.79
CA ARG A 137 -1.77 34.54 15.43
C ARG A 137 -2.31 33.62 14.34
N PRO A 138 -1.92 32.34 14.31
CA PRO A 138 -2.45 31.41 13.33
C PRO A 138 -3.97 31.52 13.34
N ILE A 139 -4.53 32.10 12.26
CA ILE A 139 -5.98 32.16 12.11
C ILE A 139 -6.36 30.74 11.79
N THR A 140 -6.63 29.95 12.84
CA THR A 140 -7.24 28.65 12.66
C THR A 140 -8.54 28.90 11.88
N ALA A 141 -8.71 28.19 10.77
CA ALA A 141 -9.91 28.29 9.96
C ALA A 141 -11.15 28.24 10.88
N PRO A 142 -12.18 29.07 10.64
CA PRO A 142 -13.37 29.10 11.47
C PRO A 142 -13.87 27.67 11.69
N ARG A 143 -13.92 27.21 12.95
CA ARG A 143 -14.40 25.86 13.22
C ARG A 143 -15.83 25.79 12.68
N GLY A 144 -16.06 24.84 11.78
CA GLY A 144 -17.39 24.57 11.26
C GLY A 144 -18.35 24.42 12.43
N LYS A 145 -19.51 25.09 12.34
CA LYS A 145 -20.57 24.94 13.34
C LYS A 145 -20.90 23.46 13.41
N SER A 146 -20.93 22.88 14.62
CA SER A 146 -21.36 21.49 14.81
C SER A 146 -22.66 21.27 14.05
N THR A 147 -22.77 20.15 13.32
CA THR A 147 -23.95 19.82 12.52
C THR A 147 -25.22 20.13 13.31
N PRO A 148 -26.08 21.05 12.82
CA PRO A 148 -27.27 21.43 13.56
C PRO A 148 -28.16 20.22 13.83
N GLY A 149 -28.91 20.24 14.93
CA GLY A 149 -29.68 19.06 15.41
C GLY A 149 -30.67 18.46 14.40
N PHE A 150 -31.03 19.19 13.34
CA PHE A 150 -31.83 18.70 12.21
C PHE A 150 -31.11 17.69 11.31
N SER A 151 -29.78 17.54 11.41
CA SER A 151 -29.06 16.46 10.74
C SER A 151 -29.19 15.11 11.45
N LYS A 152 -29.81 15.08 12.64
CA LYS A 152 -30.10 13.82 13.34
C LYS A 152 -31.35 13.18 12.73
N PRO A 153 -31.32 11.87 12.45
CA PRO A 153 -32.51 11.17 12.00
C PRO A 153 -33.67 11.37 12.99
N THR A 154 -34.84 11.72 12.47
CA THR A 154 -36.04 11.90 13.29
C THR A 154 -36.52 10.57 13.85
N ILE A 155 -37.34 10.62 14.91
CA ILE A 155 -37.97 9.43 15.48
C ILE A 155 -38.79 8.68 14.42
N SER A 156 -39.47 9.39 13.52
CA SER A 156 -40.19 8.79 12.40
C SER A 156 -39.25 8.11 11.41
N PHE A 157 -38.14 8.75 11.03
CA PHE A 157 -37.13 8.12 10.17
C PHE A 157 -36.63 6.81 10.79
N ASN A 158 -36.22 6.81 12.06
CA ASN A 158 -35.76 5.60 12.74
C ASN A 158 -36.82 4.49 12.86
N LYS A 159 -38.12 4.81 12.78
CA LYS A 159 -39.20 3.80 12.75
C LYS A 159 -39.41 3.15 11.38
N HIS A 160 -38.96 3.79 10.30
CA HIS A 160 -39.21 3.35 8.92
C HIS A 160 -37.96 2.82 8.20
N ILE A 161 -36.77 2.89 8.82
CA ILE A 161 -35.57 2.26 8.28
C ILE A 161 -35.68 0.75 8.52
N SER A 162 -35.67 -0.05 7.45
CA SER A 162 -35.52 -1.49 7.55
C SER A 162 -34.10 -1.82 8.01
N THR A 163 -33.96 -2.48 9.15
CA THR A 163 -32.68 -3.01 9.64
C THR A 163 -32.45 -4.46 9.21
N GLN A 164 -33.40 -5.06 8.51
CA GLN A 164 -33.23 -6.40 7.96
C GLN A 164 -32.40 -6.29 6.68
N PRO A 165 -31.44 -7.20 6.44
CA PRO A 165 -30.81 -7.30 5.14
C PRO A 165 -31.94 -7.43 4.12
N LEU A 166 -32.02 -6.47 3.21
CA LEU A 166 -32.90 -6.59 2.07
C LEU A 166 -32.32 -7.75 1.27
N ASP A 167 -32.98 -8.90 1.32
CA ASP A 167 -32.67 -10.00 0.42
C ASP A 167 -32.97 -9.50 -0.99
N ASP A 168 -31.93 -9.00 -1.65
CA ASP A 168 -31.95 -8.42 -2.99
C ASP A 168 -32.18 -9.48 -4.08
N GLY A 169 -32.50 -10.71 -3.67
CA GLY A 169 -32.62 -11.88 -4.54
C GLY A 169 -31.27 -12.43 -4.99
N TYR A 170 -30.14 -11.85 -4.54
CA TYR A 170 -28.79 -12.25 -4.92
C TYR A 170 -27.98 -12.93 -3.81
N THR A 171 -28.61 -13.30 -2.69
CA THR A 171 -27.92 -13.96 -1.57
C THR A 171 -27.58 -15.43 -1.83
N VAL A 172 -28.25 -16.09 -2.79
CA VAL A 172 -27.88 -17.45 -3.20
C VAL A 172 -26.84 -17.35 -4.29
N ILE A 173 -25.55 -17.36 -3.90
CA ILE A 173 -24.47 -17.65 -4.83
C ILE A 173 -24.69 -19.10 -5.31
N PRO A 174 -25.06 -19.34 -6.58
CA PRO A 174 -25.26 -20.69 -7.06
C PRO A 174 -23.93 -21.45 -7.00
N SER A 175 -24.02 -22.76 -6.72
CA SER A 175 -22.85 -23.65 -6.72
C SER A 175 -22.00 -23.41 -7.98
N PRO A 176 -20.65 -23.38 -7.88
CA PRO A 176 -19.76 -23.16 -9.03
C PRO A 176 -20.11 -24.01 -10.26
N ASP A 177 -20.62 -25.23 -10.03
CA ASP A 177 -21.04 -26.16 -11.08
C ASP A 177 -22.21 -25.64 -11.93
N ARG A 178 -23.13 -24.86 -11.34
CA ARG A 178 -24.23 -24.22 -12.07
C ARG A 178 -23.78 -23.02 -12.88
N ILE A 179 -22.81 -22.26 -12.37
CA ILE A 179 -22.24 -21.10 -13.09
C ILE A 179 -21.55 -21.56 -14.37
N LEU A 180 -20.87 -22.72 -14.34
CA LEU A 180 -20.22 -23.30 -15.52
C LEU A 180 -21.23 -23.82 -16.55
N GLN A 181 -22.40 -24.32 -16.12
CA GLN A 181 -23.47 -24.72 -17.03
C GLN A 181 -24.12 -23.52 -17.71
N ASP A 182 -24.48 -22.47 -16.95
CA ASP A 182 -25.09 -21.25 -17.51
C ASP A 182 -24.13 -20.52 -18.46
N MET A 183 -22.83 -20.45 -18.14
CA MET A 183 -21.83 -19.84 -19.03
C MET A 183 -21.66 -20.60 -20.35
N LEU A 184 -21.87 -21.91 -20.34
CA LEU A 184 -21.80 -22.75 -21.54
C LEU A 184 -23.09 -22.62 -22.37
N GLU A 185 -24.25 -22.52 -21.72
CA GLU A 185 -25.56 -22.37 -22.36
C GLU A 185 -25.75 -20.98 -22.99
N MET A 186 -25.13 -19.93 -22.44
CA MET A 186 -25.13 -18.57 -23.01
C MET A 186 -24.20 -18.40 -24.21
N SER A 187 -23.36 -19.39 -24.55
CA SER A 187 -22.38 -19.29 -25.64
C SER A 187 -22.96 -19.65 -27.02
N GLU A 188 -24.19 -20.18 -27.10
CA GLU A 188 -24.68 -20.80 -28.35
C GLU A 188 -25.94 -20.16 -28.94
N GLU A 189 -26.27 -18.90 -28.66
CA GLU A 189 -27.38 -18.24 -29.37
C GLU A 189 -27.12 -16.75 -29.69
N THR A 190 -26.81 -16.49 -30.96
CA THR A 190 -27.09 -15.24 -31.72
C THR A 190 -26.23 -14.00 -31.45
N MET A 191 -25.05 -13.99 -32.08
CA MET A 191 -24.30 -12.78 -32.43
C MET A 191 -24.98 -12.01 -33.57
N THR A 192 -25.96 -11.15 -33.27
CA THR A 192 -26.35 -10.02 -34.14
C THR A 192 -26.85 -8.85 -33.31
N LEU A 193 -25.98 -7.89 -33.04
CA LEU A 193 -26.38 -6.57 -32.52
C LEU A 193 -26.97 -5.76 -33.67
N LEU A 194 -28.28 -5.50 -33.64
CA LEU A 194 -28.93 -4.54 -34.54
C LEU A 194 -28.48 -3.13 -34.12
N SER A 195 -27.69 -2.48 -34.97
CA SER A 195 -27.34 -1.06 -34.83
C SER A 195 -28.59 -0.20 -35.01
N SER A 196 -28.99 0.56 -33.98
CA SER A 196 -29.99 1.61 -34.14
C SER A 196 -29.29 2.96 -34.16
N SER A 197 -29.10 3.47 -35.37
CA SER A 197 -28.88 4.89 -35.64
C SER A 197 -30.25 5.60 -35.66
N GLU A 198 -30.40 6.68 -34.89
CA GLU A 198 -30.99 7.97 -35.33
C GLU A 198 -31.22 8.89 -34.11
N CYS A 199 -30.34 9.88 -33.94
CA CYS A 199 -30.62 11.06 -33.12
C CYS A 199 -31.67 11.93 -33.85
N ARG A 200 -32.91 11.94 -33.38
CA ARG A 200 -33.91 12.96 -33.77
C ARG A 200 -33.92 14.09 -32.76
N SER A 201 -33.34 15.23 -33.13
CA SER A 201 -33.54 16.51 -32.46
C SER A 201 -34.99 16.96 -32.65
N SER A 202 -35.78 16.99 -31.58
CA SER A 202 -37.10 17.65 -31.60
C SER A 202 -36.92 19.15 -31.37
N SER A 203 -37.02 19.91 -32.45
CA SER A 203 -37.15 21.37 -32.43
C SER A 203 -38.60 21.78 -32.20
N ARG A 204 -38.80 22.64 -31.19
CA ARG A 204 -39.82 23.71 -31.07
C ARG A 204 -41.17 23.52 -31.79
N GLY A 205 -42.24 23.42 -30.98
CA GLY A 205 -43.58 23.84 -31.36
C GLY A 205 -44.18 24.74 -30.28
N LYS A 206 -44.21 26.06 -30.52
CA LYS A 206 -45.14 26.98 -29.85
C LYS A 206 -46.37 27.05 -30.76
N SER A 207 -47.53 26.59 -30.29
CA SER A 207 -48.80 26.90 -30.96
C SER A 207 -49.38 28.18 -30.36
N THR A 208 -49.49 29.19 -31.22
CA THR A 208 -50.38 30.33 -31.06
C THR A 208 -51.49 30.16 -32.08
N GLN A 209 -52.73 30.02 -31.63
CA GLN A 209 -53.90 30.68 -32.22
C GLN A 209 -55.02 30.70 -31.18
#